data_AF-A0A940P924-F1
#
_entry.id   AF-A0A940P924-F1
#
_cell.length_a   1.000
_cell.length_b   1.000
_cell.length_c   1.000
_cell.angle_alpha   90.00
_cell.angle_beta   90.00
_cell.angle_gamma   90.00
#
_symmetry.space_group_name_H-M   'P 1'
#
loop_
_entity.id
_entity.type
_entity.pdbx_description
1 polymer ?
#
loop_
_entity_poly.entity_id
_entity_poly.type
_entity_poly.pdbx_seq_one_letter_code
_entity_poly.pdbx_strand_id
1 'polypeptide(L)'
;MSEVHHGRGYVYSIQYHLVWCVKYRDNILHGDIDTYVKKLLNQIALDNDSQIIKMESDKDHIHLLIECKPQHYIPNIMKAFKGVSARFLLKEYPELKKRLWGGHLWNPSYFVATVSENTDEQIRHYIQHQKKK
;
A
#
# COMPACT_ATOMS: atom_id res chain seq x y z
N MET A 1 -15.80 0.69 18.97
CA MET A 1 -16.41 0.10 17.75
C MET A 1 -15.58 0.59 16.60
N SER A 2 -15.23 -0.30 15.68
CA SER A 2 -14.38 0.07 14.56
C SER A 2 -15.03 1.09 13.67
N GLU A 3 -14.22 2.01 13.14
CA GLU A 3 -14.69 2.98 12.18
C GLU A 3 -15.17 2.23 10.92
N VAL A 4 -16.40 2.51 10.50
CA VAL A 4 -17.04 1.87 9.35
C VAL A 4 -17.51 2.92 8.36
N HIS A 5 -17.35 2.60 7.08
CA HIS A 5 -17.73 3.45 5.95
C HIS A 5 -19.01 2.94 5.30
N HIS A 6 -19.78 3.85 4.73
CA HIS A 6 -21.05 3.56 4.07
C HIS A 6 -20.97 3.87 2.58
N GLY A 7 -21.42 2.92 1.76
CA GLY A 7 -21.64 3.11 0.33
C GLY A 7 -23.06 2.70 -0.08
N ARG A 8 -23.34 2.73 -1.38
CA ARG A 8 -24.66 2.37 -1.90
C ARG A 8 -24.87 0.85 -1.81
N GLY A 9 -25.54 0.42 -0.74
CA GLY A 9 -25.88 -0.99 -0.50
C GLY A 9 -24.79 -1.80 0.21
N TYR A 10 -23.81 -1.14 0.82
CA TYR A 10 -22.74 -1.81 1.57
C TYR A 10 -22.19 -0.94 2.70
N VAL A 11 -21.74 -1.60 3.77
CA VAL A 11 -21.00 -1.03 4.89
C VAL A 11 -19.69 -1.78 4.99
N TYR A 12 -18.57 -1.10 5.17
CA TYR A 12 -17.25 -1.75 5.11
C TYR A 12 -16.23 -1.07 6.03
N SER A 13 -15.25 -1.86 6.46
CA SER A 13 -14.00 -1.41 7.07
C SER A 13 -12.91 -2.32 6.50
N ILE A 14 -12.14 -1.81 5.54
CA ILE A 14 -11.21 -2.62 4.75
C ILE A 14 -9.86 -1.92 4.73
N GLN A 15 -8.90 -2.51 5.43
CA GLN A 15 -7.52 -2.06 5.43
C GLN A 15 -6.58 -3.17 4.99
N TYR A 16 -5.51 -2.79 4.31
CA TYR A 16 -4.45 -3.70 3.88
C TYR A 16 -3.08 -3.17 4.29
N HIS A 17 -2.25 -4.06 4.81
CA HIS A 17 -0.81 -3.85 4.92
C HIS A 17 -0.13 -4.33 3.65
N LEU A 18 0.47 -3.40 2.93
CA LEU A 18 1.19 -3.64 1.68
C LEU A 18 2.68 -3.41 1.89
N VAL A 19 3.51 -4.31 1.36
CA VAL A 19 4.96 -4.14 1.35
C VAL A 19 5.52 -4.50 -0.01
N TRP A 20 6.44 -3.70 -0.52
CA TRP A 20 7.27 -4.08 -1.67
C TRP A 20 8.68 -3.51 -1.52
N CYS A 21 9.61 -4.10 -2.26
CA CYS A 21 11.03 -3.79 -2.13
C CYS A 21 11.59 -3.24 -3.44
N VAL A 22 12.67 -2.47 -3.32
CA VAL A 22 13.55 -2.10 -4.43
C VAL A 22 14.10 -3.38 -5.07
N LYS A 23 14.29 -3.35 -6.38
CA LYS A 23 14.92 -4.45 -7.11
C LYS A 23 16.30 -4.73 -6.50
N TYR A 24 16.61 -6.00 -6.25
CA TYR A 24 17.83 -6.46 -5.58
C TYR A 24 18.06 -5.91 -4.17
N ARG A 25 17.02 -5.37 -3.51
CA ARG A 25 17.14 -4.82 -2.15
C ARG A 25 18.17 -3.68 -2.08
N ASP A 26 18.33 -2.92 -3.17
CA ASP A 26 19.28 -1.80 -3.20
C ASP A 26 18.81 -0.65 -2.30
N ASN A 27 19.75 -0.06 -1.56
CA ASN A 27 19.52 0.97 -0.57
C ASN A 27 19.41 2.35 -1.24
N ILE A 28 18.27 2.63 -1.87
CA ILE A 28 18.01 3.90 -2.59
C ILE A 28 17.00 4.81 -1.89
N LEU A 29 16.22 4.29 -0.94
CA LEU A 29 15.14 5.01 -0.28
C LEU A 29 15.71 5.80 0.91
N HIS A 30 16.40 6.90 0.60
CA HIS A 30 16.92 7.83 1.60
C HIS A 30 16.92 9.26 1.05
N GLY A 31 16.96 10.24 1.96
CA GLY A 31 17.02 11.66 1.62
C GLY A 31 15.88 12.10 0.70
N ASP A 32 16.23 12.75 -0.40
CA ASP A 32 15.26 13.33 -1.34
C ASP A 32 14.46 12.26 -2.08
N ILE A 33 15.05 11.10 -2.37
CA ILE A 33 14.36 9.99 -3.06
C ILE A 33 13.22 9.47 -2.18
N ASP A 34 13.48 9.30 -0.88
CA ASP A 34 12.45 8.83 0.07
C ASP A 34 11.32 9.85 0.20
N THR A 35 11.67 11.13 0.37
CA THR A 35 10.70 12.23 0.47
C THR A 35 9.83 12.31 -0.79
N TYR A 36 10.45 12.19 -1.96
CA TYR A 36 9.76 12.25 -3.25
C TYR A 36 8.81 11.06 -3.44
N VAL A 37 9.26 9.83 -3.18
CA VAL A 37 8.40 8.64 -3.37
C VAL A 37 7.22 8.67 -2.41
N LYS A 38 7.40 9.11 -1.17
CA LYS A 38 6.31 9.26 -0.19
C LYS A 38 5.27 10.26 -0.68
N LYS A 39 5.69 11.43 -1.18
CA LYS A 39 4.78 12.41 -1.78
C LYS A 39 4.01 11.81 -2.96
N LEU A 40 4.71 11.10 -3.83
CA LEU A 40 4.11 10.51 -5.03
C LEU A 40 3.12 9.39 -4.70
N LEU A 41 3.41 8.54 -3.71
CA LEU A 41 2.51 7.47 -3.29
C LEU A 41 1.20 8.02 -2.72
N ASN A 42 1.25 9.11 -1.95
CA ASN A 42 0.04 9.80 -1.49
C ASN A 42 -0.80 10.31 -2.67
N GLN A 43 -0.16 10.90 -3.68
CA GLN A 43 -0.87 11.35 -4.88
C GLN A 43 -1.50 10.16 -5.64
N ILE A 44 -0.75 9.07 -5.84
CA ILE A 44 -1.27 7.87 -6.51
C ILE A 44 -2.46 7.30 -5.74
N ALA A 45 -2.41 7.29 -4.40
CA ALA A 45 -3.53 6.80 -3.60
C ALA A 45 -4.80 7.63 -3.85
N LEU A 46 -4.67 8.96 -3.81
CA LEU A 46 -5.75 9.90 -4.08
C LEU A 46 -6.33 9.71 -5.50
N ASP A 47 -5.45 9.61 -6.51
CA ASP A 47 -5.85 9.41 -7.91
C ASP A 47 -6.57 8.06 -8.14
N ASN A 48 -6.40 7.11 -7.21
CA ASN A 48 -7.02 5.77 -7.26
C ASN A 48 -8.09 5.59 -6.18
N ASP A 49 -8.71 6.66 -5.68
CA ASP A 49 -9.83 6.59 -4.72
C ASP A 49 -9.53 5.75 -3.46
N SER A 50 -8.25 5.74 -3.05
CA SER A 50 -7.75 5.01 -1.88
C SER A 50 -7.04 5.97 -0.94
N GLN A 51 -6.91 5.57 0.33
CA GLN A 51 -6.26 6.40 1.35
C GLN A 51 -5.06 5.66 1.93
N ILE A 52 -3.94 6.36 2.06
CA ILE A 52 -2.81 5.89 2.87
C ILE A 52 -3.05 6.37 4.30
N ILE A 53 -3.28 5.42 5.21
CA ILE A 53 -3.46 5.68 6.65
C ILE A 53 -2.11 5.85 7.34
N LYS A 54 -1.14 5.00 6.96
CA LYS A 54 0.24 5.09 7.43
C LYS A 54 1.19 4.65 6.34
N MET A 55 2.33 5.30 6.27
CA MET A 55 3.40 4.95 5.33
C MET A 55 4.73 5.12 6.02
N GLU A 56 5.55 4.08 5.94
CA GLU A 56 6.95 4.16 6.29
C GLU A 56 7.79 3.44 5.24
N SER A 57 9.05 3.82 5.19
CA SER A 57 10.05 3.20 4.33
C SER A 57 11.29 2.95 5.17
N ASP A 58 11.99 1.89 4.80
CA ASP A 58 13.39 1.69 5.17
C ASP A 58 14.22 1.84 3.89
N LYS A 59 15.54 1.61 3.97
CA LYS A 59 16.49 1.83 2.88
C LYS A 59 16.12 1.18 1.54
N ASP A 60 15.44 0.05 1.57
CA ASP A 60 15.21 -0.83 0.41
C ASP A 60 13.75 -1.29 0.25
N HIS A 61 12.82 -0.87 1.11
CA HIS A 61 11.42 -1.30 1.03
C HIS A 61 10.44 -0.29 1.63
N ILE A 62 9.18 -0.38 1.21
CA ILE A 62 8.09 0.53 1.62
C ILE A 62 6.97 -0.29 2.26
N HIS A 63 6.47 0.18 3.40
CA HIS A 63 5.30 -0.30 4.11
C HIS A 63 4.16 0.71 3.98
N LEU A 64 3.00 0.26 3.51
CA LEU A 64 1.76 1.03 3.53
C LEU A 64 0.70 0.32 4.34
N LEU A 65 0.03 1.05 5.24
CA LEU A 65 -1.32 0.73 5.67
C LEU A 65 -2.26 1.57 4.83
N ILE A 66 -3.07 0.91 3.99
CA ILE A 66 -4.06 1.59 3.16
C ILE A 66 -5.47 1.24 3.60
N GLU A 67 -6.39 2.15 3.33
CA GLU A 67 -7.82 1.92 3.34
C GLU A 67 -8.37 2.08 1.92
N CYS A 68 -9.28 1.18 1.53
CA CYS A 68 -9.85 1.22 0.19
C CYS A 68 -11.30 0.70 0.15
N LYS A 69 -12.05 1.13 -0.86
CA LYS A 69 -13.42 0.67 -1.12
C LYS A 69 -13.46 -0.82 -1.54
N PRO A 70 -14.57 -1.55 -1.28
CA PRO A 70 -14.73 -2.96 -1.69
C PRO A 70 -14.58 -3.21 -3.19
N GLN A 71 -14.78 -2.19 -4.02
CA GLN A 71 -14.67 -2.28 -5.49
C GLN A 71 -13.21 -2.28 -5.98
N HIS A 72 -12.25 -1.97 -5.10
CA HIS A 72 -10.84 -1.96 -5.48
C HIS A 72 -10.26 -3.37 -5.57
N TYR A 73 -9.58 -3.63 -6.68
CA TYR A 73 -8.81 -4.85 -6.87
C TYR A 73 -7.35 -4.61 -6.50
N ILE A 74 -6.84 -5.34 -5.50
CA ILE A 74 -5.49 -5.12 -4.95
C ILE A 74 -4.38 -5.14 -6.01
N PRO A 75 -4.34 -6.07 -6.97
CA PRO A 75 -3.35 -6.03 -8.04
C PRO A 75 -3.37 -4.74 -8.87
N ASN A 76 -4.53 -4.08 -9.04
CA ASN A 76 -4.61 -2.79 -9.74
C ASN A 76 -3.99 -1.67 -8.89
N ILE A 77 -4.28 -1.63 -7.59
CA ILE A 77 -3.63 -0.69 -6.65
C ILE A 77 -2.12 -0.88 -6.67
N MET A 78 -1.64 -2.12 -6.55
CA MET A 78 -0.20 -2.41 -6.57
C MET A 78 0.46 -2.06 -7.91
N LYS A 79 -0.24 -2.29 -9.02
CA LYS A 79 0.21 -1.87 -10.35
C LYS A 79 0.33 -0.34 -10.44
N ALA A 80 -0.64 0.40 -9.90
CA ALA A 80 -0.60 1.86 -9.85
C ALA A 80 0.57 2.34 -8.98
N PHE A 81 0.65 1.89 -7.72
CA PHE A 81 1.73 2.29 -6.81
C PHE A 81 3.10 1.99 -7.39
N LYS A 82 3.38 0.75 -7.79
CA LYS A 82 4.72 0.35 -8.27
C LYS A 82 5.02 0.91 -9.66
N GLY A 83 4.07 0.86 -10.58
CA GLY A 83 4.28 1.28 -11.97
C GLY A 83 4.45 2.79 -12.10
N VAL A 84 3.54 3.57 -11.51
CA VAL A 84 3.58 5.03 -11.60
C VAL A 84 4.77 5.57 -10.81
N SER A 85 5.04 5.07 -9.61
CA SER A 85 6.21 5.50 -8.83
C SER A 85 7.53 5.21 -9.53
N ALA A 86 7.70 4.01 -10.10
CA ALA A 86 8.90 3.67 -10.85
C ALA A 86 9.12 4.62 -12.04
N ARG A 87 8.06 4.91 -12.79
CA ARG A 87 8.14 5.80 -13.96
C ARG A 87 8.62 7.19 -13.56
N PHE A 88 8.05 7.78 -12.52
CA PHE A 88 8.41 9.14 -12.10
C PHE A 88 9.77 9.19 -11.40
N LEU A 89 10.10 8.24 -10.52
CA LEU A 89 11.41 8.17 -9.88
C LEU A 89 12.54 8.02 -10.91
N LEU A 90 12.39 7.14 -11.89
CA LEU A 90 13.41 6.97 -12.94
C LEU A 90 13.49 8.15 -13.91
N LYS A 91 12.48 9.04 -13.92
CA LYS A 91 12.49 10.29 -14.69
C LYS A 91 13.20 11.40 -13.90
N GLU A 92 12.88 11.54 -12.62
CA GLU A 92 13.42 12.56 -11.72
C GLU A 92 14.87 12.28 -11.32
N TYR A 93 15.22 11.00 -11.15
CA TYR A 93 16.53 10.52 -10.72
C TYR A 93 17.14 9.57 -11.76
N PRO A 94 17.61 10.07 -12.92
CA PRO A 94 18.14 9.23 -14.00
C PRO A 94 19.33 8.34 -13.58
N GLU A 95 20.07 8.71 -12.55
CA GLU A 95 21.17 7.93 -11.97
C GLU A 95 20.71 6.57 -11.43
N LEU A 96 19.45 6.45 -11.00
CA LEU A 96 18.86 5.17 -10.58
C LEU A 96 18.84 4.14 -11.72
N LYS A 97 18.73 4.57 -12.98
CA LYS A 97 18.80 3.66 -14.14
C LYS A 97 20.17 3.00 -14.29
N LYS A 98 21.24 3.66 -13.84
CA LYS A 98 22.60 3.12 -13.89
C LYS A 98 22.82 2.07 -12.79
N ARG A 99 22.19 2.27 -11.62
CA ARG A 99 22.24 1.32 -10.50
C ARG A 99 21.34 0.10 -10.74
N LEU A 100 20.16 0.33 -11.30
CA LEU A 100 19.13 -0.70 -11.49
C LEU A 100 19.05 -1.10 -12.97
N TRP A 101 19.95 -2.00 -13.34
CA TRP A 101 20.07 -2.54 -14.70
C TRP A 101 18.73 -3.08 -15.20
N GLY A 102 18.36 -2.69 -16.42
CA GLY A 102 17.10 -3.08 -17.07
C GLY A 102 15.91 -2.17 -16.78
N GLY A 103 16.09 -1.04 -16.07
CA GLY A 103 15.04 -0.03 -15.87
C GLY A 103 13.92 -0.49 -14.92
N HIS A 104 14.14 -1.54 -14.15
CA HIS A 104 13.20 -2.05 -13.16
C HIS A 104 13.55 -1.52 -11.76
N LEU A 105 12.78 -0.54 -11.28
CA LEU A 105 12.99 0.04 -9.94
C LEU A 105 12.63 -0.94 -8.82
N TRP A 106 11.47 -1.58 -8.93
CA TRP A 106 10.91 -2.43 -7.88
C TRP A 106 11.14 -3.92 -8.15
N ASN A 107 11.23 -4.71 -7.09
CA ASN A 107 11.07 -6.16 -7.16
C ASN A 107 9.69 -6.47 -7.77
N PRO A 108 9.54 -7.46 -8.68
CA PRO A 108 8.24 -7.83 -9.23
C PRO A 108 7.20 -8.24 -8.17
N SER A 109 7.62 -8.85 -7.06
CA SER A 109 6.71 -9.30 -6.00
C SER A 109 6.24 -8.15 -5.09
N TYR A 110 5.18 -8.42 -4.33
CA TYR A 110 4.73 -7.60 -3.21
C TYR A 110 4.09 -8.51 -2.17
N PHE A 111 4.07 -8.06 -0.93
CA PHE A 111 3.34 -8.64 0.19
C PHE A 111 2.03 -7.89 0.40
N VAL A 112 0.98 -8.62 0.78
CA VAL A 112 -0.30 -8.07 1.18
C VAL A 112 -0.87 -8.88 2.34
N ALA A 113 -1.36 -8.19 3.36
CA ALA A 113 -2.15 -8.77 4.44
C ALA A 113 -3.36 -7.89 4.75
N THR A 114 -4.48 -8.49 5.12
CA THR A 114 -5.65 -7.78 5.64
C THR A 114 -5.37 -7.29 7.06
N VAL A 115 -5.83 -6.07 7.38
CA VAL A 115 -5.75 -5.49 8.72
C VAL A 115 -7.17 -5.23 9.23
N SER A 116 -7.42 -5.59 10.48
CA SER A 116 -8.64 -5.26 11.21
C SER A 116 -8.26 -4.70 12.56
N GLU A 117 -9.07 -3.78 13.08
CA GLU A 117 -8.91 -3.30 14.46
C GLU A 117 -9.21 -4.39 15.50
N ASN A 118 -10.05 -5.37 15.15
CA ASN A 118 -10.37 -6.50 16.01
C ASN A 118 -9.53 -7.69 15.60
N THR A 119 -9.07 -8.47 16.59
CA THR A 119 -8.39 -9.72 16.31
C THR A 119 -9.37 -10.76 15.72
N ASP A 120 -8.83 -11.75 15.02
CA ASP A 120 -9.63 -12.87 14.49
C ASP A 120 -10.41 -13.57 15.63
N GLU A 121 -9.79 -13.73 16.81
CA GLU A 121 -10.43 -14.33 17.98
C GLU A 121 -11.62 -13.50 18.47
N GLN A 122 -11.47 -12.16 18.53
CA GLN A 122 -12.55 -11.26 18.93
C GLN A 122 -13.73 -11.32 17.95
N ILE A 123 -13.45 -11.35 16.65
CA ILE A 123 -14.47 -11.45 15.60
C ILE A 123 -15.20 -12.80 15.70
N ARG A 124 -14.47 -13.92 15.84
CA ARG A 124 -15.07 -15.26 16.00
C ARG A 124 -15.95 -15.34 17.24
N HIS A 125 -15.45 -14.83 18.37
CA HIS A 125 -16.20 -14.80 19.61
C HIS A 125 -17.50 -13.99 19.44
N TYR A 126 -17.42 -12.81 18.80
CA TYR A 126 -18.59 -11.98 18.52
C TYR A 126 -19.64 -12.73 17.67
N ILE A 127 -19.23 -13.39 16.59
CA ILE A 127 -20.13 -14.14 15.69
C ILE A 127 -20.82 -15.29 16.44
N GLN A 128 -20.09 -16.06 17.25
CA GLN A 128 -20.63 -17.21 17.98
C GLN A 128 -21.72 -16.81 18.99
N HIS A 129 -21.60 -15.63 19.59
CA HIS A 129 -22.50 -15.16 20.64
C HIS A 129 -23.61 -14.22 20.13
N GLN A 130 -23.65 -13.92 18.83
CA GLN A 130 -24.59 -12.96 18.26
C GLN A 130 -26.08 -13.40 18.32
N LYS A 131 -26.36 -14.70 18.50
CA LYS A 131 -27.72 -15.27 18.56
C LYS A 131 -28.51 -14.97 19.85
N LYS A 132 -27.95 -14.18 20.79
CA LYS A 132 -28.60 -13.86 22.08
C LYS A 132 -29.24 -12.47 22.12
N LYS A 133 -30.03 -12.13 21.11
CA LYS A 133 -31.00 -11.04 21.18
C LYS A 133 -32.34 -11.49 20.63
#